data_AF-A0A7X0HLW0-F1
#
_entry.id   AF-A0A7X0HLW0-F1
#
_cell.length_a   1.000
_cell.length_b   1.000
_cell.length_c   1.000
_cell.angle_alpha   90.00
_cell.angle_beta   90.00
_cell.angle_gamma   90.00
#
_symmetry.space_group_name_H-M   'P 1'
#
loop_
_entity.id
_entity.type
_entity.pdbx_description
1 polymer ?
#
loop_
_entity_poly.entity_id
_entity_poly.type
_entity_poly.pdbx_seq_one_letter_code
_entity_poly.pdbx_strand_id
1 'polypeptide(L)' 'MPTPDMWNGEPLPARGRTHTEIHYRLYDRNTRALLSFNSTNSIDALVTDVLRTQQENPDARIYAVEYDGPAYQ' A
#
# COMPACT_ATOMS: atom_id res chain seq x y z
N MET A 1 17.04 -26.79 4.02
CA MET A 1 16.51 -25.42 4.23
C MET A 1 16.58 -24.71 2.89
N PRO A 2 15.58 -23.93 2.47
CA PRO A 2 15.65 -23.19 1.21
C PRO A 2 16.82 -22.18 1.27
N THR A 3 17.62 -22.11 0.20
CA THR A 3 18.73 -21.15 0.07
C THR A 3 18.16 -19.73 -0.05
N PRO A 4 18.64 -18.74 0.73
CA PRO A 4 18.15 -17.37 0.65
C PRO A 4 18.54 -16.72 -0.68
N ASP A 5 17.67 -15.87 -1.22
CA ASP A 5 18.01 -15.00 -2.35
C ASP A 5 19.13 -14.04 -1.92
N MET A 6 20.08 -13.78 -2.81
CA MET A 6 21.24 -12.92 -2.51
C MET A 6 21.18 -11.63 -3.33
N TRP A 7 21.57 -10.50 -2.75
CA TRP A 7 21.74 -9.22 -3.43
C TRP A 7 23.03 -8.54 -2.97
N ASN A 8 23.92 -8.18 -3.91
CA ASN A 8 25.25 -7.63 -3.62
C ASN A 8 26.10 -8.47 -2.63
N GLY A 9 25.93 -9.80 -2.64
CA GLY A 9 26.66 -10.71 -1.74
C GLY A 9 26.05 -10.82 -0.34
N GLU A 10 24.99 -10.08 -0.04
CA GLU A 10 24.25 -10.16 1.22
C GLU A 10 22.96 -10.98 1.04
N PRO A 11 22.56 -11.79 2.04
CA PRO A 11 21.28 -12.48 2.01
C PRO A 11 20.15 -11.46 2.07
N LEU A 12 19.23 -11.53 1.09
CA LEU A 12 17.99 -10.77 1.17
C LEU A 12 17.18 -11.26 2.38
N PRO A 13 16.51 -10.35 3.10
CA PRO A 13 15.59 -10.74 4.14
C PRO A 13 14.55 -11.70 3.57
N ALA A 14 14.19 -12.72 4.35
CA ALA A 14 13.19 -13.69 3.95
C ALA A 14 11.92 -12.94 3.51
N ARG A 15 11.49 -13.16 2.26
CA ARG A 15 10.21 -12.66 1.73
C ARG A 15 9.06 -13.48 2.35
N GLY A 16 8.93 -13.42 3.68
CA GLY A 16 7.72 -13.87 4.35
C GLY A 16 6.57 -12.92 4.00
N ARG A 17 5.34 -13.42 3.90
CA ARG A 17 4.16 -12.53 3.86
C ARG A 17 4.13 -11.74 5.16
N THR A 18 4.60 -10.49 5.15
CA THR A 18 4.59 -9.62 6.33
C THR A 18 3.17 -9.13 6.63
N HIS A 19 2.31 -9.06 5.61
CA HIS A 19 0.94 -8.57 5.73
C HIS A 19 -0.04 -9.65 5.28
N THR A 20 -0.92 -10.07 6.18
CA THR A 20 -1.98 -11.04 5.89
C THR A 20 -3.13 -10.36 5.17
N GLU A 21 -3.40 -9.10 5.53
CA GLU A 21 -4.41 -8.21 4.97
C GLU A 21 -4.07 -6.77 5.37
N ILE A 22 -4.15 -5.83 4.44
CA ILE A 22 -3.88 -4.39 4.58
C ILE A 22 -5.18 -3.69 4.23
N HIS A 23 -5.82 -3.03 5.19
CA HIS A 23 -6.93 -2.14 4.93
C HIS A 23 -6.39 -0.72 4.87
N TYR A 24 -6.69 0.01 3.80
CA TYR A 24 -6.17 1.36 3.64
C TYR A 24 -7.18 2.34 3.06
N ARG A 25 -6.94 3.62 3.33
CA ARG A 25 -7.67 4.76 2.77
C ARG A 25 -6.69 5.73 2.13
N LEU A 26 -7.09 6.28 0.99
CA LEU A 26 -6.37 7.30 0.26
C LEU A 26 -7.08 8.63 0.45
N TYR A 27 -6.35 9.61 0.93
CA TYR A 27 -6.86 10.94 1.19
C TYR A 27 -6.10 11.98 0.38
N ASP A 28 -6.77 13.07 0.02
CA ASP A 28 -6.07 14.29 -0.34
C ASP A 28 -5.57 14.99 0.92
N ARG A 29 -4.26 15.19 1.03
CA ARG A 29 -3.64 15.89 2.16
C ARG A 29 -4.09 17.34 2.27
N ASN A 30 -4.41 18.00 1.16
CA ASN A 30 -4.75 19.42 1.15
C ASN A 30 -6.15 19.65 1.72
N THR A 31 -7.13 18.90 1.23
CA THR A 31 -8.55 19.06 1.61
C THR A 31 -9.01 18.11 2.71
N ARG A 32 -8.23 17.08 3.02
CA ARG A 32 -8.62 15.93 3.86
C ARG A 32 -9.77 15.10 3.29
N ALA A 33 -10.11 15.28 2.02
CA ALA A 33 -11.13 14.48 1.35
C ALA A 33 -10.68 13.02 1.23
N LEU A 34 -11.61 12.08 1.48
CA LEU A 34 -11.40 10.67 1.16
C LEU A 34 -11.58 10.48 -0.35
N LEU A 35 -10.56 9.93 -1.01
CA LEU A 35 -10.56 9.71 -2.46
C LEU A 35 -10.83 8.25 -2.82
N SER A 36 -10.24 7.31 -2.07
CA SER A 36 -10.41 5.86 -2.28
C SER A 36 -10.23 5.12 -0.96
N PHE A 37 -10.76 3.91 -0.88
CA PHE A 37 -10.53 2.98 0.23
C PHE A 37 -10.57 1.55 -0.32
N ASN A 38 -9.68 0.68 0.19
CA ASN A 38 -9.59 -0.70 -0.29
C ASN A 38 -8.90 -1.60 0.73
N SER A 39 -8.86 -2.90 0.43
CA SER A 39 -8.08 -3.89 1.15
C SER A 39 -7.29 -4.77 0.20
N THR A 40 -6.06 -5.12 0.59
CA THR A 40 -5.17 -5.95 -0.22
C THR A 40 -4.22 -6.73 0.66
N ASN A 41 -3.58 -7.77 0.14
CA ASN A 41 -2.43 -8.42 0.77
C ASN A 41 -1.12 -8.17 0.00
N SER A 42 -1.16 -7.24 -0.96
CA SER A 42 -0.07 -6.91 -1.86
C SER A 42 0.19 -5.41 -1.87
N ILE A 43 1.42 -5.03 -1.53
CA ILE A 43 1.91 -3.65 -1.63
C ILE A 43 1.85 -3.15 -3.07
N ASP A 44 2.12 -4.01 -4.06
CA ASP A 44 2.06 -3.63 -5.48
C ASP A 44 0.65 -3.19 -5.90
N ALA A 45 -0.37 -3.87 -5.36
CA ALA A 45 -1.76 -3.49 -5.59
C ALA A 45 -2.12 -2.16 -4.90
N LEU A 46 -1.60 -1.90 -3.70
CA LEU A 46 -1.76 -0.60 -3.03
C LEU A 46 -1.10 0.53 -3.84
N VAL A 47 0.14 0.33 -4.30
CA VAL A 47 0.85 1.34 -5.10
C VAL A 47 0.11 1.60 -6.41
N THR A 48 -0.40 0.55 -7.06
CA THR A 48 -1.20 0.70 -8.29
C THR A 48 -2.48 1.52 -8.03
N ASP A 49 -3.17 1.29 -6.92
CA ASP A 49 -4.35 2.08 -6.57
C ASP A 49 -4.01 3.55 -6.27
N VAL A 50 -2.88 3.81 -5.60
CA VAL A 50 -2.36 5.17 -5.38
C VAL A 50 -2.09 5.88 -6.70
N LEU A 51 -1.42 5.22 -7.65
CA LEU A 51 -1.11 5.81 -8.96
C LEU A 51 -2.37 6.08 -9.78
N ARG A 52 -3.34 5.15 -9.78
CA ARG A 52 -4.65 5.35 -10.41
C ARG A 52 -5.38 6.53 -9.80
N THR A 53 -5.45 6.60 -8.47
CA THR A 53 -6.11 7.70 -7.75
C THR A 53 -5.44 9.05 -8.05
N GLN A 54 -4.11 9.08 -8.22
CA GLN A 54 -3.38 10.30 -8.61
C GLN A 54 -3.72 10.74 -10.04
N GLN A 55 -3.92 9.80 -10.95
CA GLN A 55 -4.34 10.11 -12.33
C GLN A 55 -5.77 10.66 -12.36
N GLU A 56 -6.66 10.13 -11.52
CA GLU A 56 -8.05 10.58 -11.39
C GLU A 56 -8.15 11.95 -10.67
N ASN A 57 -7.18 12.27 -9.81
CA ASN A 57 -7.14 13.49 -8.99
C ASN A 57 -5.76 14.18 -9.11
N PRO A 58 -5.44 14.82 -10.25
CA PRO A 58 -4.10 15.33 -10.54
C PRO A 58 -3.60 16.39 -9.55
N ASP A 59 -4.50 17.15 -8.94
CA ASP A 59 -4.18 18.20 -7.96
C ASP A 59 -4.11 17.68 -6.51
N ALA A 60 -4.55 16.44 -6.27
CA ALA A 60 -4.53 15.86 -4.93
C ALA A 60 -3.12 15.50 -4.52
N ARG A 61 -2.80 15.77 -3.24
CA ARG A 61 -1.58 15.26 -2.62
C ARG A 61 -1.93 14.00 -1.84
N ILE A 62 -1.77 12.85 -2.48
CA ILE A 62 -2.24 11.58 -1.91
C ILE A 62 -1.36 11.15 -0.74
N TYR A 63 -2.00 10.74 0.36
CA TYR A 63 -1.36 9.91 1.38
C TYR A 63 -2.27 8.72 1.72
N ALA A 64 -1.64 7.56 1.91
CA ALA A 64 -2.30 6.32 2.28
C ALA A 64 -2.18 6.10 3.80
N VAL A 65 -3.26 5.68 4.43
CA VAL A 65 -3.29 5.33 5.85
C VAL A 65 -3.79 3.90 5.97
N GLU A 66 -3.00 3.06 6.65
CA GLU A 66 -3.40 1.72 7.07
C GLU A 66 -4.31 1.78 8.30
N TYR A 67 -5.31 0.91 8.36
CA TYR A 67 -6.24 0.78 9.47
C TYR A 67 -6.27 -0.66 9.99
N ASP A 68 -6.32 -0.82 11.32
CA ASP A 68 -6.46 -2.11 12.02
C ASP A 68 -7.91 -2.67 11.97
N GLY A 69 -8.66 -2.37 10.91
CA GLY A 69 -10.07 -2.73 10.75
C GLY A 69 -10.57 -2.48 9.32
N PRO A 70 -11.81 -2.88 8.99
CA PRO A 70 -12.32 -2.80 7.63
C PRO A 70 -12.31 -1.35 7.12
N ALA A 71 -11.85 -1.16 5.88
CA ALA A 71 -11.66 0.16 5.29
C ALA A 71 -12.95 1.02 5.21
N TYR A 72 -14.13 0.42 5.41
CA TYR A 72 -15.46 1.05 5.33
C TYR A 72 -16.07 1.49 6.68
N GLN A 73 -15.41 1.28 7.83
CA GLN A 73 -15.98 1.58 9.16
C GLN A 73 -15.72 2.98 9.72
#